data_AF-A0A2G6LGH8-F1
#
_entry.id   AF-A0A2G6LGH8-F1
#
_cell.length_a   1.000
_cell.length_b   1.000
_cell.length_c   1.000
_cell.angle_alpha   90.00
_cell.angle_beta   90.00
_cell.angle_gamma   90.00
#
_symmetry.space_group_name_H-M   'P 1'
#
loop_
_entity.id
_entity.type
_entity.pdbx_description
1 polymer ?
#
loop_
_entity_poly.entity_id
_entity_poly.type
_entity_poly.pdbx_seq_one_letter_code
_entity_poly.pdbx_strand_id
1 'polypeptide(L)'
;MTQPNLPLLKWAALFEGSSLLALIFIAMPLKYMAAISTVVKIIGPIHGFLFLSFVAIILFYLLTRKLPATTTLIGLVSAFIPFGSFVFKAKYLQ
;
A
#
# COMPACT_ATOMS: atom_id res chain seq x y z
N MET A 1 -19.94 5.51 12.07
CA MET A 1 -19.27 4.36 11.41
C MET A 1 -18.19 3.88 12.36
N THR A 2 -18.38 2.72 13.01
CA THR A 2 -17.37 2.14 13.91
C THR A 2 -16.15 1.73 13.10
N GLN A 3 -14.99 2.29 13.44
CA GLN A 3 -13.71 1.98 12.77
C GLN A 3 -13.32 0.53 13.08
N PRO A 4 -13.09 -0.33 12.07
CA PRO A 4 -12.74 -1.72 12.31
C PRO A 4 -11.28 -1.83 12.76
N ASN A 5 -11.04 -2.41 13.95
CA ASN A 5 -9.69 -2.61 14.47
C ASN A 5 -8.99 -3.80 13.78
N LEU A 6 -8.30 -3.51 12.67
CA LEU A 6 -7.64 -4.52 11.83
C LEU A 6 -6.11 -4.32 11.80
N PRO A 7 -5.38 -4.82 12.82
CA PRO A 7 -3.94 -4.55 12.96
C PRO A 7 -3.12 -5.04 11.77
N LEU A 8 -3.47 -6.19 11.18
CA LEU A 8 -2.77 -6.72 10.02
C LEU A 8 -2.91 -5.81 8.79
N LEU A 9 -4.11 -5.30 8.52
CA LEU A 9 -4.35 -4.39 7.40
C LEU A 9 -3.69 -3.02 7.63
N LYS A 10 -3.64 -2.55 8.88
CA LYS A 10 -2.91 -1.33 9.27
C LYS A 10 -1.43 -1.44 8.93
N TRP A 11 -0.79 -2.55 9.32
CA TRP A 11 0.62 -2.80 9.00
C TRP A 11 0.86 -2.96 7.52
N ALA A 12 0.01 -3.74 6.82
CA ALA A 12 0.11 -3.90 5.37
C ALA A 12 0.01 -2.56 4.63
N ALA A 13 -0.95 -1.70 4.98
CA ALA A 13 -1.09 -0.37 4.39
C ALA A 13 0.12 0.54 4.66
N LEU A 14 0.74 0.45 5.84
CA LEU A 14 1.95 1.21 6.16
C LEU A 14 3.15 0.74 5.33
N PHE A 15 3.39 -0.56 5.26
CA PHE A 15 4.54 -1.09 4.53
C PHE A 15 4.39 -0.90 3.02
N GLU A 16 3.20 -1.17 2.48
CA GLU A 16 2.88 -0.95 1.06
C GLU A 16 3.06 0.54 0.71
N GLY A 17 2.43 1.45 1.46
CA GLY A 17 2.54 2.89 1.22
C GLY A 17 3.98 3.40 1.35
N SER A 18 4.74 2.92 2.34
CA SER A 18 6.15 3.29 2.50
C SER A 18 7.01 2.77 1.35
N SER A 19 6.74 1.55 0.87
CA SER A 19 7.47 0.95 -0.26
C SER A 19 7.18 1.68 -1.59
N LEU A 20 5.94 2.16 -1.79
CA LEU A 20 5.55 2.98 -2.94
C LEU A 20 6.30 4.32 -2.91
N LEU A 21 6.35 4.98 -1.75
CA LEU A 21 7.12 6.22 -1.59
C LEU A 21 8.61 6.00 -1.87
N ALA A 22 9.20 4.92 -1.35
CA ALA A 22 10.59 4.58 -1.63
C ALA A 22 10.81 4.29 -3.13
N LEU A 23 9.88 3.61 -3.80
CA LEU A 23 9.97 3.34 -5.23
C LEU A 23 9.93 4.64 -6.06
N ILE A 24 8.97 5.52 -5.78
CA ILE A 24 8.72 6.73 -6.58
C ILE A 24 9.71 7.84 -6.26
N PHE A 25 10.03 8.08 -4.99
CA PHE A 25 10.88 9.21 -4.56
C PHE A 25 12.36 8.87 -4.45
N ILE A 26 12.73 7.59 -4.40
CA ILE A 26 14.14 7.18 -4.31
C ILE A 26 14.52 6.39 -5.56
N ALA A 27 13.89 5.23 -5.79
CA ALA A 27 14.34 4.32 -6.84
C ALA A 27 14.23 4.94 -8.25
N MET A 28 13.11 5.61 -8.55
CA MET A 28 12.88 6.23 -9.86
C MET A 28 13.83 7.43 -10.11
N PRO A 29 14.00 8.42 -9.20
CA PRO A 29 14.99 9.47 -9.37
C PRO A 29 16.40 8.95 -9.57
N LEU A 30 16.84 7.95 -8.80
CA LEU A 30 18.17 7.34 -8.99
C LEU A 30 18.32 6.68 -10.36
N LYS A 31 17.27 6.02 -10.86
CA LYS A 31 17.28 5.41 -12.20
C LYS A 31 17.42 6.45 -13.32
N TYR A 32 16.70 7.57 -13.25
CA TYR A 32 16.69 8.55 -14.35
C TYR A 32 17.78 9.62 -14.23
N MET A 33 18.13 10.06 -13.00
CA MET A 33 19.11 11.13 -12.78
C MET A 33 20.54 10.61 -12.69
N ALA A 34 20.74 9.43 -12.08
CA ALA A 34 22.08 8.86 -11.87
C ALA A 34 22.34 7.62 -12.75
N ALA A 35 21.40 7.24 -13.61
CA ALA A 35 21.46 6.01 -14.42
C ALA A 35 21.64 4.71 -13.61
N ILE A 36 21.34 4.73 -12.29
CA ILE A 36 21.51 3.58 -11.40
C ILE A 36 20.21 2.76 -11.38
N SER A 37 20.15 1.71 -12.20
CA SER A 37 18.97 0.82 -12.26
C SER A 37 18.89 -0.21 -11.14
N THR A 38 19.98 -0.45 -10.41
CA THR A 38 20.06 -1.49 -9.35
C THR A 38 19.05 -1.28 -8.24
N VAL A 39 18.79 -0.03 -7.85
CA VAL A 39 17.85 0.29 -6.76
C VAL A 39 16.41 -0.08 -7.14
N VAL A 40 15.99 0.20 -8.37
CA VAL A 40 14.66 -0.21 -8.88
C VAL A 40 14.55 -1.72 -8.97
N LYS A 41 15.62 -2.43 -9.35
CA LYS A 41 15.63 -3.91 -9.40
C LYS A 41 15.45 -4.57 -8.03
N ILE A 42 15.78 -3.88 -6.94
CA ILE A 42 15.60 -4.37 -5.57
C ILE A 42 14.26 -3.89 -4.99
N ILE A 43 13.98 -2.58 -5.04
CA ILE A 43 12.78 -1.98 -4.45
C ILE A 43 11.51 -2.37 -5.23
N GLY A 44 11.60 -2.53 -6.56
CA GLY A 44 10.48 -2.92 -7.41
C GLY A 44 9.84 -4.24 -6.98
N PRO A 45 10.59 -5.36 -6.92
CA PRO A 45 10.07 -6.63 -6.43
C PRO A 45 9.55 -6.58 -4.98
N ILE A 46 10.24 -5.85 -4.09
CA ILE A 46 9.81 -5.67 -2.69
C ILE A 46 8.43 -4.98 -2.64
N HIS A 47 8.28 -3.88 -3.37
CA HIS A 47 7.02 -3.16 -3.47
C HIS A 47 5.93 -4.03 -4.11
N GLY A 48 6.22 -4.74 -5.20
CA GLY A 48 5.26 -5.64 -5.85
C GLY A 48 4.74 -6.74 -4.91
N PHE A 49 5.62 -7.33 -4.10
CA PHE A 49 5.24 -8.32 -3.09
C PHE A 49 4.36 -7.72 -1.98
N LEU A 50 4.72 -6.52 -1.49
CA LEU A 50 3.95 -5.79 -0.48
C LEU A 50 2.58 -5.37 -0.99
N PHE A 51 2.51 -4.88 -2.23
CA PHE A 51 1.26 -4.52 -2.90
C PHE A 51 0.34 -5.74 -3.03
N LEU A 52 0.85 -6.88 -3.52
CA LEU A 52 0.04 -8.08 -3.68
C LEU A 52 -0.44 -8.62 -2.32
N SER A 53 0.42 -8.56 -1.29
CA SER A 53 0.06 -8.92 0.09
C SER A 53 -1.03 -8.01 0.64
N PHE A 54 -0.95 -6.69 0.42
CA PHE A 54 -1.99 -5.73 0.81
C PHE A 54 -3.32 -6.03 0.11
N VAL A 55 -3.31 -6.27 -1.20
CA VAL A 55 -4.50 -6.65 -1.98
C VAL A 55 -5.12 -7.94 -1.44
N ALA A 56 -4.33 -8.95 -1.15
CA ALA A 56 -4.84 -10.21 -0.57
C ALA A 56 -5.49 -9.98 0.80
N ILE A 57 -4.85 -9.19 1.68
CA ILE A 57 -5.36 -8.91 3.03
C ILE A 57 -6.65 -8.09 2.97
N ILE A 58 -6.73 -7.05 2.14
CA ILE A 58 -7.94 -6.21 2.06
C ILE A 58 -9.12 -6.98 1.44
N LEU A 59 -8.87 -7.87 0.47
CA LEU A 59 -9.87 -8.77 -0.09
C LEU A 59 -10.32 -9.83 0.93
N PHE A 60 -9.41 -10.37 1.73
CA PHE A 60 -9.76 -11.28 2.83
C PHE A 60 -10.72 -10.60 3.83
N TYR A 61 -10.48 -9.33 4.17
CA TYR A 61 -11.39 -8.59 5.06
C TYR A 61 -12.73 -8.22 4.41
N LEU A 62 -12.76 -8.03 3.09
CA LEU A 62 -14.01 -7.88 2.33
C LEU A 62 -14.84 -9.17 2.37
N LEU A 63 -14.22 -10.32 2.10
CA LEU A 63 -14.88 -11.62 2.06
C LEU A 63 -15.40 -12.04 3.44
N THR A 64 -14.66 -11.73 4.50
CA THR A 64 -15.10 -11.96 5.89
C THR A 64 -16.13 -10.94 6.39
N ARG A 65 -16.63 -10.04 5.51
CA ARG A 65 -17.60 -8.98 5.81
C ARG A 65 -17.17 -8.04 6.95
N LYS A 66 -15.86 -7.99 7.26
CA LYS A 66 -15.27 -7.10 8.27
C LYS A 66 -15.02 -5.70 7.72
N LEU A 67 -15.03 -5.55 6.40
CA LEU A 67 -14.84 -4.29 5.69
C LEU A 67 -15.94 -4.10 4.63
N PRO A 68 -16.55 -2.92 4.52
CA PRO A 68 -17.51 -2.63 3.46
C PRO A 68 -16.81 -2.51 2.10
N ALA A 69 -17.49 -2.94 1.03
CA ALA A 69 -16.95 -2.96 -0.33
C ALA A 69 -16.46 -1.58 -0.82
N THR A 70 -17.15 -0.50 -0.42
CA THR A 70 -16.74 0.87 -0.76
C THR A 70 -15.40 1.23 -0.14
N THR A 71 -15.14 0.82 1.11
CA THR A 71 -13.86 1.08 1.78
C THR A 71 -12.75 0.20 1.21
N THR A 72 -13.06 -1.04 0.82
CA THR A 72 -12.10 -1.89 0.08
C THR A 72 -11.69 -1.25 -1.25
N LEU A 73 -12.65 -0.70 -2.01
CA LEU A 73 -12.34 -0.01 -3.27
C LEU A 73 -11.47 1.23 -3.05
N ILE A 74 -11.79 2.04 -2.03
CA ILE A 74 -10.97 3.19 -1.65
C ILE A 74 -9.56 2.75 -1.27
N GLY A 75 -9.41 1.66 -0.49
CA GLY A 75 -8.11 1.11 -0.13
C GLY A 75 -7.29 0.64 -1.32
N LEU A 76 -7.91 -0.06 -2.28
CA LEU A 76 -7.25 -0.49 -3.52
C LEU A 76 -6.78 0.69 -4.36
N VAL A 77 -7.62 1.71 -4.54
CA VAL A 77 -7.24 2.93 -5.28
C VAL A 77 -6.12 3.68 -4.54
N SER A 78 -6.16 3.71 -3.21
CA SER A 78 -5.18 4.41 -2.39
C SER A 78 -3.75 3.85 -2.52
N ALA A 79 -3.60 2.57 -2.86
CA ALA A 79 -2.31 1.93 -3.08
C ALA A 79 -1.61 2.37 -4.38
N PHE A 80 -2.32 3.03 -5.31
CA PHE A 80 -1.70 3.58 -6.53
C PHE A 80 -1.31 5.06 -6.39
N ILE A 81 -1.82 5.72 -5.36
CA ILE A 81 -1.63 7.16 -5.16
C ILE A 81 -0.52 7.34 -4.11
N PRO A 82 0.52 8.16 -4.37
CA PRO A 82 1.50 8.51 -3.35
C PRO A 82 0.79 9.06 -2.11
N PHE A 83 1.14 8.57 -0.93
CA PHE A 83 0.49 8.88 0.35
C PHE A 83 -0.95 8.36 0.53
N GLY A 84 -1.56 7.76 -0.49
CA GLY A 84 -2.94 7.27 -0.43
C GLY A 84 -3.14 6.23 0.68
N SER A 85 -2.27 5.22 0.79
CA SER A 85 -2.35 4.17 1.82
C SER A 85 -2.24 4.71 3.25
N PHE A 86 -1.54 5.84 3.46
CA PHE A 86 -1.46 6.50 4.76
C PHE A 86 -2.77 7.20 5.12
N VAL A 87 -3.39 7.90 4.15
CA VAL A 87 -4.71 8.52 4.33
C VAL A 87 -5.77 7.44 4.56
N PHE A 88 -5.70 6.33 3.82
CA PHE A 88 -6.59 5.19 4.00
C PHE A 88 -6.50 4.63 5.43
N LYS A 89 -5.28 4.38 5.91
CA LYS A 89 -5.06 3.95 7.30
C LYS A 89 -5.61 4.95 8.32
N ALA A 90 -5.30 6.24 8.17
CA ALA A 90 -5.69 7.26 9.14
C ALA A 90 -7.21 7.47 9.23
N LYS A 91 -7.92 7.35 8.10
CA LYS A 91 -9.34 7.68 8.00
C LYS A 91 -10.27 6.46 8.13
N TYR A 92 -9.85 5.27 7.72
CA TYR A 92 -10.71 4.09 7.61
C TYR A 92 -10.29 2.90 8.48
N LEU A 93 -9.10 2.94 9.08
CA LEU A 93 -8.55 1.85 9.88
C LEU A 93 -8.04 2.36 11.23
N GLN A 94 -8.84 3.10 12.03
CA GLN A 94 -8.37 3.57 13.35
C GLN A 94 -8.16 2.43 14.37
#